data_AF-A0A3D0TJS7-F1
#
_entry.id   AF-A0A3D0TJS7-F1
#
_cell.length_a   1.000
_cell.length_b   1.000
_cell.length_c   1.000
_cell.angle_alpha   90.00
_cell.angle_beta   90.00
_cell.angle_gamma   90.00
#
_symmetry.space_group_name_H-M   'P 1'
#
loop_
_entity.id
_entity.type
_entity.pdbx_description
1 polymer ?
#
loop_
_entity_poly.entity_id
_entity_poly.type
_entity_poly.pdbx_seq_one_letter_code
_entity_poly.pdbx_strand_id
1 'polypeptide(L)'
;MAETLSSGTKVWQYRSRNKQLLSWFIWLIGTALFMYCWQRVSESTTWFFVWDAPRIAADIGSRMIPPRWSYINELWVPLWDTLNIATIGTMMAIVMAVPVAFLAARNTTPSTKFVRPIALLIIVSSRSINSLIWSLLLVSIIGPGVVAGIVAISLRSIGFVAKLLYEAIEEIDKNQVEAVTASGANSLQILIYGIVP
;
A
#
# COMPACT_ATOMS: atom_id res chain seq x y z
N MET A 1 -21.61 -9.86 45.45
CA MET A 1 -21.87 -11.09 46.24
C MET A 1 -21.22 -10.86 47.59
N ALA A 2 -21.99 -10.78 48.68
CA ALA A 2 -21.46 -10.41 49.99
C ALA A 2 -20.80 -11.64 50.63
N GLU A 3 -19.47 -11.65 50.72
CA GLU A 3 -18.73 -12.64 51.49
C GLU A 3 -18.79 -12.20 52.97
N THR A 4 -19.33 -13.05 53.85
CA THR A 4 -19.38 -12.78 55.29
C THR A 4 -18.02 -13.10 55.90
N LEU A 5 -17.28 -12.08 56.33
CA LEU A 5 -16.11 -12.24 57.18
C LEU A 5 -16.55 -12.73 58.57
N SER A 6 -15.68 -13.48 59.26
CA SER A 6 -15.92 -14.06 60.60
C SER A 6 -16.25 -13.05 61.69
N SER A 7 -16.15 -11.75 61.40
CA SER A 7 -16.48 -10.61 62.26
C SER A 7 -17.87 -10.00 62.03
N GLY A 8 -18.73 -10.61 61.22
CA GLY A 8 -20.14 -10.20 61.06
C GLY A 8 -20.39 -8.94 60.20
N THR A 9 -19.35 -8.31 59.66
CA THR A 9 -19.49 -7.16 58.75
C THR A 9 -19.60 -7.62 57.29
N LYS A 10 -20.72 -7.31 56.62
CA LYS A 10 -20.91 -7.57 55.19
C LYS A 10 -20.21 -6.48 54.37
N VAL A 11 -19.03 -6.78 53.82
CA VAL A 11 -18.34 -5.89 52.88
C VAL A 11 -18.75 -6.25 51.46
N TRP A 12 -19.33 -5.29 50.74
CA TRP A 12 -19.75 -5.47 49.34
C TRP A 12 -18.51 -5.54 48.44
N GLN A 13 -18.16 -6.74 47.94
CA GLN A 13 -17.10 -6.91 46.95
C GLN A 13 -17.70 -7.15 45.56
N TYR A 14 -17.25 -6.35 44.58
CA TYR A 14 -17.76 -6.36 43.20
C TYR A 14 -17.36 -7.63 42.42
N ARG A 15 -16.26 -8.31 42.80
CA ARG A 15 -15.74 -9.53 42.15
C ARG A 15 -15.50 -10.61 43.19
N SER A 16 -15.84 -11.86 42.87
CA SER A 16 -15.57 -13.00 43.76
C SER A 16 -14.06 -13.22 43.93
N ARG A 17 -13.64 -13.67 45.12
CA ARG A 17 -12.23 -13.93 45.49
C ARG A 17 -11.45 -14.72 44.42
N ASN A 18 -12.08 -15.74 43.84
CA ASN A 18 -11.48 -16.57 42.78
C ASN A 18 -11.26 -15.80 41.46
N LYS A 19 -12.16 -14.89 41.07
CA LYS A 19 -12.00 -14.06 39.86
C LYS A 19 -10.92 -12.99 40.05
N GLN A 20 -10.75 -12.47 41.26
CA GLN A 20 -9.68 -11.54 41.60
C GLN A 20 -8.31 -12.23 41.56
N LEU A 21 -8.19 -13.41 42.19
CA LEU A 21 -6.97 -14.22 42.13
C LEU A 21 -6.60 -14.61 40.70
N LEU A 22 -7.58 -14.99 39.87
CA LEU A 22 -7.34 -15.30 38.45
C LEU A 22 -6.82 -14.08 37.68
N SER A 23 -7.36 -12.88 37.94
CA SER A 23 -6.91 -11.64 37.30
C SER A 23 -5.46 -11.30 37.70
N TRP A 24 -5.12 -11.44 38.98
CA TRP A 24 -3.74 -11.26 39.46
C TRP A 24 -2.79 -12.29 38.86
N PHE A 25 -3.23 -13.53 38.72
CA PHE A 25 -2.44 -14.59 38.10
C PHE A 25 -2.18 -14.33 36.61
N ILE A 26 -3.19 -13.85 35.87
CA ILE A 26 -3.05 -13.43 34.47
C ILE A 26 -2.09 -12.25 34.33
N TRP A 27 -2.19 -11.23 35.20
CA TRP A 27 -1.25 -10.12 35.21
C TRP A 27 0.17 -10.58 35.51
N LEU A 28 0.36 -11.47 36.48
CA LEU A 28 1.66 -12.02 36.81
C LEU A 28 2.26 -12.77 35.62
N ILE A 29 1.50 -13.67 34.99
CA ILE A 29 1.93 -14.39 33.79
C ILE A 29 2.27 -13.41 32.65
N GLY A 30 1.43 -12.40 32.41
CA GLY A 30 1.67 -11.39 31.39
C GLY A 30 2.96 -10.61 31.63
N THR A 31 3.22 -10.20 32.87
CA THR A 31 4.47 -9.51 33.23
C THR A 31 5.69 -10.42 33.11
N ALA A 32 5.58 -11.69 33.49
CA ALA A 32 6.65 -12.67 33.35
C ALA A 32 6.98 -12.95 31.87
N LEU A 33 5.96 -13.11 31.03
CA LEU A 33 6.13 -13.25 29.58
C LEU A 33 6.78 -12.02 28.96
N PHE A 34 6.34 -10.82 29.35
CA PHE A 34 6.93 -9.57 28.89
C PHE A 34 8.42 -9.47 29.27
N MET A 35 8.77 -9.74 30.53
CA MET A 35 10.15 -9.77 31.01
C MET A 35 11.00 -10.78 30.24
N TYR A 36 10.47 -11.98 29.98
CA TYR A 36 11.17 -13.01 29.21
C TYR A 36 11.42 -12.59 27.76
N CYS A 37 10.41 -12.06 27.08
CA CYS A 37 10.55 -11.51 25.73
C CYS A 37 11.55 -10.35 25.70
N TRP A 38 11.48 -9.44 26.69
CA TRP A 38 12.40 -8.32 26.83
C TRP A 38 13.84 -8.79 27.00
N GLN A 39 14.09 -9.78 27.86
CA GLN A 39 15.43 -10.32 28.08
C GLN A 39 15.98 -10.96 26.80
N ARG A 40 15.16 -11.77 26.11
CA ARG A 40 15.56 -12.39 24.83
C ARG A 40 15.91 -11.36 23.76
N VAL A 41 15.12 -10.30 23.65
CA VAL A 41 15.40 -9.18 22.74
C VAL A 41 16.68 -8.46 23.17
N SER A 42 16.84 -8.16 24.46
CA SER A 42 18.00 -7.46 25.02
C SER A 42 19.31 -8.23 24.84
N GLU A 43 19.31 -9.55 24.96
CA GLU A 43 20.48 -10.41 24.70
C GLU A 43 20.90 -10.39 23.23
N SER A 44 19.92 -10.33 22.31
CA SER A 44 20.18 -10.22 20.87
C SER A 44 20.49 -8.80 20.39
N THR A 45 20.31 -7.79 21.26
CA THR A 45 20.49 -6.38 20.91
C THR A 45 21.90 -5.93 21.23
N THR A 46 22.60 -5.40 20.23
CA THR A 46 23.93 -4.79 20.38
C THR A 46 23.82 -3.42 21.03
N TRP A 47 23.72 -3.39 22.36
CA TRP A 47 23.58 -2.15 23.17
C TRP A 47 24.67 -1.09 22.91
N PHE A 48 25.82 -1.50 22.39
CA PHE A 48 26.88 -0.60 21.95
C PHE A 48 26.41 0.43 20.90
N PHE A 49 25.53 0.04 19.96
CA PHE A 49 25.00 0.95 18.94
C PHE A 49 24.15 2.08 19.53
N VAL A 50 23.46 1.83 20.65
CA VAL A 50 22.63 2.83 21.34
C VAL A 50 23.51 3.93 21.93
N TRP A 51 24.66 3.56 22.50
CA TRP A 51 25.62 4.51 23.06
C TRP A 51 26.36 5.31 21.99
N ASP A 52 26.62 4.71 20.83
CA ASP A 52 27.25 5.37 19.68
C ASP A 52 26.28 6.15 18.78
N ALA A 53 24.96 5.94 18.93
CA ALA A 53 23.94 6.61 18.14
C ALA A 53 24.07 8.14 18.10
N PRO A 54 24.37 8.87 19.20
CA PRO A 54 24.56 10.32 19.17
C PRO A 54 25.75 10.73 18.30
N ARG A 55 26.84 9.95 18.32
CA ARG A 55 28.05 10.23 17.54
C ARG A 55 27.81 9.98 16.05
N ILE A 56 27.12 8.89 15.72
CA ILE A 56 26.72 8.56 14.34
C ILE A 56 25.75 9.64 13.81
N ALA A 57 24.77 10.04 14.61
CA ALA A 57 23.83 11.09 14.26
C ALA A 57 24.53 12.44 14.03
N ALA A 58 25.52 12.79 14.85
CA ALA A 58 26.33 13.99 14.68
C ALA A 58 27.23 13.92 13.42
N ASP A 59 27.82 12.78 13.10
CA ASP A 59 28.61 12.58 11.88
C ASP A 59 27.72 12.71 10.63
N ILE A 60 26.57 12.04 10.59
CA ILE A 60 25.59 12.16 9.51
C ILE A 60 25.11 13.61 9.38
N GLY A 61 24.74 14.24 10.51
CA GLY A 61 24.26 15.64 10.54
C GLY A 61 25.29 16.63 10.02
N SER A 62 26.57 16.48 10.41
CA SER A 62 27.65 17.36 9.95
C SER A 62 28.00 17.19 8.48
N ARG A 63 27.74 16.01 7.89
CA ARG A 63 27.88 15.77 6.44
C ARG A 63 26.68 16.25 5.64
N MET A 64 25.49 16.31 6.25
CA MET A 64 24.28 16.82 5.61
C MET A 64 24.26 18.37 5.58
N ILE A 65 24.81 19.03 6.59
CA ILE A 65 24.77 20.49 6.75
C ILE A 65 26.18 21.01 7.05
N PRO A 66 26.80 21.85 6.18
CA PRO A 66 26.22 22.50 5.00
C PRO A 66 26.28 21.65 3.71
N PRO A 67 25.27 21.72 2.82
CA PRO A 67 25.28 21.01 1.54
C PRO A 67 26.41 21.48 0.62
N ARG A 68 27.06 20.55 -0.07
CA ARG A 68 28.16 20.84 -1.00
C ARG A 68 27.61 21.32 -2.34
N TRP A 69 27.45 22.64 -2.48
CA TRP A 69 26.92 23.29 -3.69
C TRP A 69 27.70 22.98 -4.98
N SER A 70 28.96 22.54 -4.88
CA SER A 70 29.76 22.11 -6.04
C SER A 70 29.15 20.93 -6.80
N TYR A 71 28.38 20.05 -6.13
CA TYR A 71 27.78 18.86 -6.72
C TYR A 71 26.42 19.12 -7.39
N ILE A 72 25.91 20.36 -7.34
CA ILE A 72 24.58 20.66 -7.91
C ILE A 72 24.51 20.40 -9.42
N ASN A 73 25.63 20.60 -10.12
CA ASN A 73 25.73 20.35 -11.56
C ASN A 73 25.56 18.85 -11.90
N GLU A 74 25.97 17.96 -11.01
CA GLU A 74 25.80 16.51 -11.19
C GLU A 74 24.39 16.04 -10.78
N LEU A 75 23.67 16.81 -9.96
CA LEU A 75 22.32 16.47 -9.49
C LEU A 75 21.22 16.78 -10.51
N TRP A 76 21.45 17.72 -11.44
CA TRP A 76 20.44 18.09 -12.43
C TRP A 76 20.01 16.93 -13.32
N VAL A 77 20.96 16.10 -13.76
CA VAL A 77 20.67 14.97 -14.65
C VAL A 77 19.83 13.90 -13.94
N PRO A 78 20.21 13.37 -12.75
CA PRO A 78 19.38 12.43 -12.01
C PRO A 78 18.00 12.97 -11.63
N LEU A 79 17.90 14.25 -11.25
CA LEU A 79 16.61 14.88 -10.96
C LEU A 79 15.71 14.87 -12.19
N TRP A 80 16.26 15.25 -13.34
CA TRP A 80 15.52 15.21 -14.60
C TRP A 80 15.11 13.77 -14.97
N ASP A 81 15.99 12.79 -14.78
CA ASP A 81 15.68 11.38 -15.02
C ASP A 81 14.53 10.89 -14.14
N THR A 82 14.51 11.24 -12.85
CA THR A 82 13.40 10.86 -11.95
C THR A 82 12.06 11.46 -12.39
N LEU A 83 12.06 12.71 -12.86
CA LEU A 83 10.85 13.36 -13.38
C LEU A 83 10.36 12.69 -14.66
N ASN A 84 11.27 12.35 -15.57
CA ASN A 84 10.91 11.61 -16.79
C ASN A 84 10.36 10.23 -16.47
N ILE A 85 11.00 9.51 -15.55
CA ILE A 85 10.57 8.18 -15.08
C ILE A 85 9.14 8.23 -14.54
N ALA A 86 8.86 9.17 -13.65
CA ALA A 86 7.54 9.32 -13.04
C ALA A 86 6.49 9.76 -14.07
N THR A 87 6.79 10.77 -14.89
CA THR A 87 5.82 11.36 -15.82
C THR A 87 5.48 10.39 -16.95
N ILE A 88 6.50 9.86 -17.65
CA ILE A 88 6.29 8.94 -18.77
C ILE A 88 5.74 7.60 -18.26
N GLY A 89 6.25 7.10 -17.12
CA GLY A 89 5.76 5.86 -16.52
C GLY A 89 4.28 5.94 -16.15
N THR A 90 3.83 7.08 -15.61
CA THR A 90 2.41 7.30 -15.30
C THR A 90 1.56 7.46 -16.56
N MET A 91 2.06 8.19 -17.57
CA MET A 91 1.36 8.35 -18.85
C MET A 91 1.15 7.00 -19.55
N MET A 92 2.18 6.16 -19.62
CA MET A 92 2.07 4.80 -20.14
C MET A 92 1.12 3.93 -19.30
N ALA A 93 1.14 4.07 -17.97
CA ALA A 93 0.23 3.34 -17.10
C ALA A 93 -1.24 3.70 -17.38
N ILE A 94 -1.56 4.99 -17.55
CA ILE A 94 -2.92 5.45 -17.85
C ILE A 94 -3.40 4.87 -19.19
N VAL A 95 -2.58 4.99 -20.24
CA VAL A 95 -2.92 4.48 -21.58
C VAL A 95 -3.21 2.98 -21.54
N MET A 96 -2.43 2.21 -20.80
CA MET A 96 -2.63 0.75 -20.66
C MET A 96 -3.74 0.40 -19.66
N ALA A 97 -4.00 1.23 -18.66
CA ALA A 97 -5.04 1.01 -17.66
C ALA A 97 -6.45 1.18 -18.23
N VAL A 98 -6.64 2.09 -19.18
CA VAL A 98 -7.93 2.34 -19.84
C VAL A 98 -8.53 1.07 -20.44
N PRO A 99 -7.87 0.33 -21.36
CA PRO A 99 -8.43 -0.90 -21.92
C PRO A 99 -8.62 -1.98 -20.84
N VAL A 100 -7.71 -2.09 -19.86
CA VAL A 100 -7.84 -3.07 -18.76
C VAL A 100 -9.06 -2.77 -17.89
N ALA A 101 -9.35 -1.50 -17.61
CA ALA A 101 -10.52 -1.08 -16.85
C ALA A 101 -11.83 -1.38 -17.57
N PHE A 102 -11.90 -1.11 -18.88
CA PHE A 102 -13.07 -1.45 -19.69
C PHE A 102 -13.33 -2.96 -19.76
N LEU A 103 -12.28 -3.78 -19.78
CA LEU A 103 -12.40 -5.25 -19.75
C LEU A 103 -12.75 -5.79 -18.36
N ALA A 104 -12.54 -5.02 -17.29
CA ALA A 104 -12.87 -5.41 -15.92
C ALA A 104 -14.30 -4.99 -15.51
N ALA A 105 -14.80 -3.87 -16.05
CA ALA A 105 -16.08 -3.30 -15.69
C ALA A 105 -17.27 -4.17 -16.13
N ARG A 106 -18.14 -4.55 -15.18
CA ARG A 106 -19.27 -5.45 -15.41
C ARG A 106 -20.28 -4.92 -16.43
N ASN A 107 -20.38 -3.60 -16.61
CA ASN A 107 -21.34 -2.96 -17.52
C ASN A 107 -20.93 -3.02 -19.00
N THR A 108 -19.62 -3.00 -19.28
CA THR A 108 -19.05 -2.89 -20.64
C THR A 108 -18.33 -4.16 -21.12
N THR A 109 -18.13 -5.15 -20.24
CA THR A 109 -17.38 -6.36 -20.59
C THR A 109 -18.15 -7.26 -21.57
N PRO A 110 -17.58 -7.66 -22.72
CA PRO A 110 -18.24 -8.54 -23.70
C PRO A 110 -18.46 -9.99 -23.22
N SER A 111 -17.75 -10.46 -22.19
CA SER A 111 -18.00 -11.77 -21.54
C SER A 111 -17.64 -11.76 -20.05
N THR A 112 -18.65 -11.72 -19.19
CA THR A 112 -18.50 -11.67 -17.72
C THR A 112 -17.82 -12.91 -17.12
N LYS A 113 -17.85 -14.06 -17.82
CA LYS A 113 -17.35 -15.35 -17.28
C LYS A 113 -15.85 -15.58 -17.50
N PHE A 114 -15.24 -15.01 -18.54
CA PHE A 114 -13.83 -15.26 -18.88
C PHE A 114 -12.97 -14.01 -18.90
N VAL A 115 -13.46 -12.92 -19.51
CA VAL A 115 -12.65 -11.71 -19.71
C VAL A 115 -12.45 -10.95 -18.40
N ARG A 116 -13.53 -10.80 -17.62
CA ARG A 116 -13.50 -10.13 -16.32
C ARG A 116 -12.55 -10.75 -15.30
N PRO A 117 -12.57 -12.07 -15.02
CA PRO A 117 -11.63 -12.65 -14.06
C PRO A 117 -10.17 -12.53 -14.52
N ILE A 118 -9.89 -12.58 -15.83
CA ILE A 118 -8.54 -12.34 -16.36
C ILE A 118 -8.10 -10.90 -16.13
N ALA A 119 -8.96 -9.92 -16.44
CA ALA A 119 -8.66 -8.51 -16.20
C ALA A 119 -8.43 -8.21 -14.70
N LEU A 120 -9.27 -8.77 -13.83
CA LEU A 120 -9.09 -8.67 -12.37
C LEU A 120 -7.82 -9.36 -11.89
N LEU A 121 -7.46 -10.51 -12.47
CA LEU A 121 -6.21 -11.20 -12.17
C LEU A 121 -5.00 -10.32 -12.54
N ILE A 122 -5.02 -9.69 -13.71
CA ILE A 122 -3.95 -8.75 -14.13
C ILE A 122 -3.84 -7.59 -13.13
N ILE A 123 -4.97 -6.99 -12.74
CA ILE A 123 -5.03 -5.89 -11.76
C ILE A 123 -4.44 -6.31 -10.40
N VAL A 124 -4.85 -7.45 -9.87
CA VAL A 124 -4.39 -7.95 -8.56
C VAL A 124 -2.92 -8.38 -8.61
N SER A 125 -2.49 -9.01 -9.71
CA SER A 125 -1.11 -9.48 -9.90
C SER A 125 -0.14 -8.32 -10.04
N SER A 126 -0.49 -7.30 -10.85
CA SER A 126 0.29 -6.07 -11.01
C SER A 126 0.57 -5.39 -9.68
N ARG A 127 -0.40 -5.40 -8.76
CA ARG A 127 -0.25 -4.79 -7.42
C ARG A 127 0.52 -5.63 -6.40
N SER A 128 0.62 -6.94 -6.63
CA SER A 128 1.32 -7.85 -5.72
C SER A 128 2.84 -7.76 -5.87
N ILE A 129 3.31 -7.36 -7.06
CA ILE A 129 4.73 -7.23 -7.37
C ILE A 129 5.18 -5.78 -7.17
N ASN A 130 6.16 -5.56 -6.31
CA ASN A 130 6.74 -4.24 -6.09
C ASN A 130 7.55 -3.78 -7.32
N SER A 131 7.60 -2.47 -7.56
CA SER A 131 8.38 -1.85 -8.64
C SER A 131 9.88 -2.17 -8.55
N LEU A 132 10.42 -2.43 -7.35
CA LEU A 132 11.80 -2.89 -7.20
C LEU A 132 12.05 -4.22 -7.92
N ILE A 133 11.13 -5.18 -7.82
CA ILE A 133 11.26 -6.50 -8.45
C ILE A 133 11.19 -6.35 -9.97
N TRP A 134 10.23 -5.56 -10.47
CA TRP A 134 10.13 -5.23 -11.90
C TRP A 134 11.38 -4.52 -12.41
N SER A 135 11.93 -3.59 -11.62
CA SER A 135 13.15 -2.88 -11.97
C SER A 135 14.33 -3.84 -12.10
N LEU A 136 14.55 -4.74 -11.14
CA LEU A 136 15.62 -5.73 -11.21
C LEU A 136 15.48 -6.68 -12.41
N LEU A 137 14.26 -7.16 -12.69
CA LEU A 137 13.99 -8.00 -13.86
C LEU A 137 14.27 -7.25 -15.18
N LEU A 138 13.76 -6.03 -15.31
CA LEU A 138 13.93 -5.23 -16.53
C LEU A 138 15.37 -4.77 -16.73
N VAL A 139 16.10 -4.47 -15.65
CA VAL A 139 17.54 -4.20 -15.70
C VAL A 139 18.31 -5.43 -16.20
N SER A 140 17.88 -6.64 -15.83
CA SER A 140 18.50 -7.86 -16.36
C SER A 140 18.22 -8.11 -17.85
N ILE A 141 17.09 -7.61 -18.38
CA ILE A 141 16.67 -7.85 -19.77
C ILE A 141 17.18 -6.75 -20.71
N ILE A 142 16.99 -5.49 -20.32
CA ILE A 142 17.23 -4.29 -21.15
C ILE A 142 18.54 -3.59 -20.74
N GLY A 143 19.03 -3.85 -19.53
CA GLY A 143 20.19 -3.18 -18.95
C GLY A 143 19.81 -2.06 -17.96
N PRO A 144 20.79 -1.54 -17.21
CA PRO A 144 20.58 -0.42 -16.30
C PRO A 144 20.24 0.86 -17.08
N GLY A 145 19.20 1.58 -16.66
CA GLY A 145 18.84 2.86 -17.26
C GLY A 145 17.44 3.36 -16.90
N VAL A 146 17.15 4.58 -17.37
CA VAL A 146 15.89 5.30 -17.16
C VAL A 146 14.69 4.52 -17.71
N VAL A 147 14.86 3.84 -18.84
CA VAL A 147 13.82 3.05 -19.52
C VAL A 147 13.31 1.90 -18.63
N ALA A 148 14.22 1.20 -17.94
CA ALA A 148 13.83 0.13 -17.02
C ALA A 148 12.98 0.67 -15.86
N GLY A 149 13.31 1.87 -15.36
CA GLY A 149 12.52 2.57 -14.35
C GLY A 149 11.12 2.96 -14.85
N ILE A 150 11.03 3.56 -16.05
CA ILE A 150 9.76 3.94 -16.69
C ILE A 150 8.81 2.74 -16.79
N VAL A 151 9.31 1.62 -17.32
CA VAL A 151 8.50 0.42 -17.53
C VAL A 151 8.17 -0.27 -16.19
N ALA A 152 9.09 -0.29 -15.23
CA ALA A 152 8.82 -0.87 -13.92
C ALA A 152 7.72 -0.13 -13.16
N ILE A 153 7.75 1.21 -13.20
CA ILE A 153 6.71 2.03 -12.58
C ILE A 153 5.39 1.88 -13.34
N SER A 154 5.42 1.89 -14.68
CA SER A 154 4.18 1.76 -15.45
C SER A 154 3.46 0.45 -15.17
N LEU A 155 4.17 -0.69 -15.19
CA LEU A 155 3.61 -2.02 -14.92
C LEU A 155 2.98 -2.15 -13.53
N ARG A 156 3.58 -1.51 -12.52
CA ARG A 156 3.01 -1.46 -11.16
C ARG A 156 1.79 -0.55 -11.08
N SER A 157 1.84 0.60 -11.74
CA SER A 157 0.80 1.63 -11.66
C SER A 157 -0.48 1.25 -12.42
N ILE A 158 -0.37 0.43 -13.48
CA ILE A 158 -1.52 -0.05 -14.27
C ILE A 158 -2.60 -0.66 -13.37
N GLY A 159 -2.25 -1.56 -12.45
CA GLY A 159 -3.24 -2.22 -11.59
C GLY A 159 -3.97 -1.27 -10.64
N PHE A 160 -3.32 -0.20 -10.19
CA PHE A 160 -3.98 0.80 -9.35
C PHE A 160 -4.93 1.69 -10.17
N VAL A 161 -4.46 2.23 -11.29
CA VAL A 161 -5.26 3.12 -12.14
C VAL A 161 -6.42 2.38 -12.78
N ALA A 162 -6.20 1.16 -13.28
CA ALA A 162 -7.25 0.35 -13.87
C ALA A 162 -8.32 -0.01 -12.84
N LYS A 163 -7.93 -0.19 -11.57
CA LYS A 163 -8.87 -0.43 -10.48
C LYS A 163 -9.80 0.76 -10.26
N LEU A 164 -9.22 1.93 -10.04
CA LEU A 164 -10.01 3.15 -9.82
C LEU A 164 -10.92 3.45 -11.01
N LEU A 165 -10.42 3.25 -12.23
CA LEU A 165 -11.18 3.51 -13.43
C LEU A 165 -12.33 2.50 -13.61
N TYR A 166 -12.14 1.20 -13.33
CA TYR A 166 -13.26 0.25 -13.45
C TYR A 166 -14.32 0.49 -12.36
N GLU A 167 -13.91 0.85 -11.14
CA GLU A 167 -14.86 1.16 -10.04
C GLU A 167 -15.69 2.39 -10.42
N ALA A 168 -15.06 3.43 -10.96
CA ALA A 168 -15.75 4.60 -11.49
C ALA A 168 -16.72 4.23 -12.63
N ILE A 169 -16.31 3.36 -13.57
CA ILE A 169 -17.17 2.91 -14.67
C ILE A 169 -18.39 2.10 -14.15
N GLU A 170 -18.22 1.30 -13.10
CA GLU A 170 -19.32 0.52 -12.51
C GLU A 170 -20.29 1.38 -11.70
N GLU A 171 -19.89 2.55 -11.23
CA GLU A 171 -20.70 3.48 -10.42
C GLU A 171 -21.61 4.40 -11.25
N ILE A 172 -21.42 4.47 -12.58
CA ILE A 172 -22.20 5.36 -13.46
C ILE A 172 -23.71 5.03 -13.44
N ASP A 173 -24.54 6.07 -13.39
CA ASP A 173 -25.99 5.94 -13.47
C ASP A 173 -26.42 5.45 -14.86
N LYS A 174 -27.18 4.36 -14.87
CA LYS A 174 -27.75 3.75 -16.08
C LYS A 174 -28.63 4.71 -16.86
N ASN A 175 -29.28 5.66 -16.20
CA ASN A 175 -30.12 6.66 -16.86
C ASN A 175 -29.34 7.51 -17.87
N GLN A 176 -28.07 7.84 -17.57
CA GLN A 176 -27.23 8.61 -18.49
C GLN A 176 -26.86 7.78 -19.73
N VAL A 177 -26.53 6.50 -19.53
CA VAL A 177 -26.22 5.56 -20.62
C VAL A 177 -27.45 5.34 -21.52
N GLU A 178 -28.64 5.19 -20.93
CA GLU A 178 -29.89 5.03 -21.66
C GLU A 178 -30.28 6.29 -22.45
N ALA A 179 -30.07 7.48 -21.88
CA ALA A 179 -30.32 8.75 -22.57
C ALA A 179 -29.42 8.93 -23.81
N VAL A 180 -28.14 8.61 -23.70
CA VAL A 180 -27.21 8.64 -24.85
C VAL A 180 -27.57 7.57 -25.88
N THR A 181 -27.99 6.38 -25.44
CA THR A 181 -28.44 5.31 -26.35
C THR A 181 -29.71 5.72 -27.10
N ALA A 182 -30.65 6.38 -26.44
CA ALA A 182 -31.89 6.88 -27.04
C ALA A 182 -31.65 7.95 -28.12
N SER A 183 -30.50 8.63 -28.10
CA SER A 183 -30.08 9.55 -29.16
C SER A 183 -29.59 8.87 -30.45
N GLY A 184 -29.52 7.53 -30.47
CA GLY A 184 -29.04 6.74 -31.62
C GLY A 184 -27.52 6.52 -31.64
N ALA A 185 -26.84 6.75 -30.51
CA ALA A 185 -25.39 6.62 -30.40
C ALA A 185 -24.91 5.16 -30.53
N ASN A 186 -23.81 4.94 -31.24
CA ASN A 186 -23.14 3.63 -31.36
C ASN A 186 -22.39 3.27 -30.06
N SER A 187 -22.05 1.99 -29.82
CA SER A 187 -21.41 1.51 -28.58
C SER A 187 -20.12 2.26 -28.19
N LEU A 188 -19.35 2.71 -29.18
CA LEU A 188 -18.14 3.53 -28.98
C LEU A 188 -18.49 4.97 -28.56
N GLN A 189 -19.58 5.53 -29.08
CA GLN A 189 -20.09 6.85 -28.68
C GLN A 189 -20.72 6.79 -27.29
N ILE A 190 -21.44 5.72 -26.94
CA ILE A 190 -21.97 5.50 -25.59
C ILE A 190 -20.81 5.43 -24.58
N LEU A 191 -19.71 4.76 -24.95
CA LEU A 191 -18.53 4.66 -24.11
C LEU A 191 -17.80 6.02 -23.95
N ILE A 192 -17.65 6.80 -25.02
CA ILE A 192 -16.95 8.09 -24.98
C ILE A 192 -17.81 9.20 -24.35
N TYR A 193 -19.13 9.22 -24.58
CA TYR A 193 -20.01 10.32 -24.18
C TYR A 193 -20.92 10.00 -22.98
N GLY A 194 -21.11 8.71 -22.66
CA GLY A 194 -21.92 8.28 -21.52
C GLY A 194 -21.10 7.66 -20.37
N ILE A 195 -19.82 7.32 -20.59
CA ILE A 195 -19.00 6.63 -19.57
C ILE A 195 -17.71 7.37 -19.18
N VAL A 196 -17.09 8.09 -20.11
CA VAL A 196 -15.86 8.87 -19.83
C VAL A 196 -16.11 10.20 -19.09
N PRO A 197 -17.17 10.99 -19.35
CA PRO A 197 -17.38 12.28 -18.66
C PRO A 197 -17.95 12.10 -17.26
#